data_AF-A0A8S9SDD2-F1
#
_entry.id   AF-A0A8S9SDD2-F1
#
_cell.length_a   1.000
_cell.length_b   1.000
_cell.length_c   1.000
_cell.angle_alpha   90.00
_cell.angle_beta   90.00
_cell.angle_gamma   90.00
#
_symmetry.space_group_name_H-M   'P 1'
#
loop_
_entity.id
_entity.type
_entity.pdbx_description
1 polymer ?
#
loop_
_entity_poly.entity_id
_entity_poly.type
_entity_poly.pdbx_seq_one_letter_code
_entity_poly.pdbx_strand_id
1 'polypeptide(L)'
;MIDGSSTSTSWFSGCEWVWMDILGNVQFMGTHNSTQRESALHSEVEALRWAMKSMLQHLKCHSFRTDCKDLIAMIKESNVWPSFATELKRIGTLQI
;
A
#
# COMPACT_ATOMS: atom_id res chain seq x y z
N MET A 1 -8.85 -0.93 3.72
CA MET A 1 -7.83 -1.97 3.92
C MET A 1 -7.03 -2.07 2.64
N ILE A 2 -5.72 -2.17 2.75
CA ILE A 2 -4.81 -2.40 1.62
C ILE A 2 -4.23 -3.81 1.77
N ASP A 3 -3.99 -4.47 0.64
CA ASP A 3 -3.30 -5.76 0.60
C ASP A 3 -2.45 -5.85 -0.68
N GLY A 4 -1.25 -6.39 -0.53
CA GLY A 4 -0.25 -6.56 -1.57
C GLY A 4 0.10 -8.03 -1.75
N SER A 5 -0.20 -8.59 -2.92
CA SER A 5 0.09 -9.98 -3.24
C SER A 5 1.30 -10.12 -4.17
N SER A 6 2.17 -11.07 -3.86
CA SER A 6 3.30 -11.44 -4.71
C SER A 6 3.43 -12.95 -4.83
N THR A 7 3.69 -13.44 -6.04
CA THR A 7 3.92 -14.86 -6.32
C THR A 7 5.29 -15.03 -6.92
N SER A 8 6.17 -15.84 -6.33
CA SER A 8 7.59 -15.98 -6.73
C SER A 8 7.82 -16.38 -8.20
N THR A 9 6.81 -16.94 -8.86
CA THR A 9 6.86 -17.37 -10.27
C THR A 9 6.22 -16.39 -11.25
N SER A 10 5.60 -15.31 -10.77
CA SER A 10 4.86 -14.34 -11.58
C SER A 10 5.65 -13.07 -11.81
N TRP A 11 5.71 -12.61 -13.06
CA TRP A 11 6.33 -11.32 -13.41
C TRP A 11 5.61 -10.09 -12.82
N PHE A 12 4.41 -10.28 -12.26
CA PHE A 12 3.56 -9.23 -11.72
C PHE A 12 3.19 -9.49 -10.26
N SER A 13 3.12 -8.41 -9.49
CA SER A 13 2.53 -8.36 -8.15
C SER A 13 1.17 -7.65 -8.22
N GLY A 14 0.20 -8.19 -7.48
CA GLY A 14 -1.13 -7.60 -7.35
C GLY A 14 -1.21 -6.67 -6.16
N CYS A 15 -1.98 -5.61 -6.29
CA CYS A 15 -2.34 -4.72 -5.19
C CYS A 15 -3.85 -4.52 -5.20
N GLU A 16 -4.47 -4.53 -4.04
CA GLU A 16 -5.89 -4.23 -3.88
C GLU A 16 -6.12 -3.27 -2.72
N TRP A 17 -7.21 -2.50 -2.81
CA TRP A 17 -7.71 -1.81 -1.64
C TRP A 17 -9.22 -1.71 -1.62
N VAL A 18 -9.72 -1.65 -0.40
CA VAL A 18 -11.13 -1.45 -0.08
C VAL A 18 -11.25 -0.23 0.82
N TRP A 19 -12.28 0.57 0.58
CA TRP A 19 -12.68 1.63 1.49
C TRP A 19 -13.68 1.09 2.50
N MET A 20 -13.57 1.55 3.73
CA MET A 20 -14.50 1.21 4.81
C MET A 20 -15.03 2.50 5.39
N ASP A 21 -16.35 2.65 5.41
CA ASP A 21 -17.00 3.82 6.01
C ASP A 21 -17.07 3.71 7.54
N ILE A 22 -17.57 4.77 8.18
CA ILE A 22 -17.74 4.82 9.64
C ILE A 22 -18.76 3.81 10.18
N LEU A 23 -19.65 3.30 9.31
CA LEU A 23 -20.67 2.31 9.63
C LEU A 23 -20.17 0.88 9.42
N GLY A 24 -18.93 0.71 8.93
CA GLY A 24 -18.32 -0.58 8.65
C GLY A 24 -18.67 -1.15 7.27
N ASN A 25 -19.35 -0.40 6.40
CA ASN A 25 -19.61 -0.85 5.03
C ASN A 25 -18.31 -0.85 4.24
N VAL A 26 -18.07 -1.95 3.50
CA VAL A 26 -16.87 -2.13 2.69
C VAL A 26 -17.21 -1.94 1.23
N GLN A 27 -16.49 -1.04 0.57
CA GLN A 27 -16.55 -0.83 -0.88
C GLN A 27 -15.22 -1.20 -1.51
N PHE A 28 -15.26 -2.09 -2.50
CA PHE A 28 -14.09 -2.39 -3.32
C PHE A 28 -13.76 -1.20 -4.21
N MET A 29 -12.51 -0.73 -4.13
CA MET A 29 -12.08 0.48 -4.82
C MET A 29 -11.19 0.18 -6.03
N GLY A 30 -10.64 -1.04 -6.12
CA GLY A 30 -10.03 -1.56 -7.33
C GLY A 30 -8.85 -2.48 -7.05
N THR A 31 -8.32 -3.03 -8.14
CA THR A 31 -7.05 -3.76 -8.20
C THR A 31 -6.08 -3.07 -9.14
N HIS A 32 -4.79 -3.24 -8.86
CA HIS A 32 -3.70 -2.74 -9.70
C HIS A 32 -2.60 -3.77 -9.79
N ASN A 33 -2.13 -4.03 -11.01
CA ASN A 33 -0.99 -4.91 -11.25
C ASN A 33 0.27 -4.05 -11.42
N SER A 34 1.31 -4.40 -10.70
CA SER A 34 2.62 -3.76 -10.80
C SER A 34 3.67 -4.79 -11.24
N THR A 35 4.73 -4.34 -11.91
CA THR A 35 5.88 -5.20 -12.18
C THR A 35 6.41 -5.74 -10.85
N GLN A 36 6.59 -7.05 -10.76
CA GLN A 36 7.00 -7.69 -9.52
C GLN A 36 8.30 -7.07 -9.00
N ARG A 37 8.29 -6.76 -7.71
CA ARG A 37 9.47 -6.33 -6.95
C ARG A 37 9.92 -7.42 -6.00
N GLU A 38 11.11 -7.24 -5.44
CA GLU A 38 11.93 -8.25 -4.79
C GLU A 38 11.28 -9.00 -3.60
N SER A 39 10.17 -8.51 -3.02
CA SER A 39 9.53 -9.18 -1.88
C SER A 39 8.03 -8.89 -1.75
N ALA A 40 7.32 -9.73 -0.99
CA ALA A 40 5.92 -9.48 -0.62
C ALA A 40 5.74 -8.12 0.09
N LEU A 41 6.72 -7.72 0.90
CA LEU A 41 6.72 -6.41 1.56
C LEU A 41 6.80 -5.25 0.55
N HIS A 42 7.44 -5.42 -0.61
CA HIS A 42 7.34 -4.42 -1.68
C HIS A 42 5.94 -4.30 -2.27
N SER A 43 5.19 -5.41 -2.36
CA SER A 43 3.81 -5.40 -2.84
C SER A 43 2.89 -4.66 -1.87
N GLU A 44 3.09 -4.84 -0.56
CA GLU A 44 2.38 -4.09 0.49
C GLU A 44 2.65 -2.58 0.42
N VAL A 45 3.91 -2.20 0.23
CA VAL A 45 4.31 -0.80 0.08
C VAL A 45 3.73 -0.17 -1.19
N GLU A 46 3.71 -0.91 -2.31
CA GLU A 46 3.09 -0.42 -3.55
C GLU A 46 1.56 -0.37 -3.44
N ALA A 47 0.93 -1.30 -2.72
CA ALA A 47 -0.51 -1.26 -2.43
C ALA A 47 -0.88 -0.02 -1.63
N LEU A 48 -0.11 0.31 -0.59
CA LEU A 48 -0.26 1.56 0.17
C LEU A 48 -0.14 2.78 -0.74
N ARG A 49 0.94 2.85 -1.53
CA ARG A 49 1.20 3.96 -2.45
C ARG A 49 0.08 4.14 -3.48
N TRP A 50 -0.44 3.03 -4.03
CA TRP A 50 -1.52 3.06 -5.00
C TRP A 50 -2.84 3.51 -4.37
N ALA A 51 -3.18 3.01 -3.18
CA ALA A 51 -4.35 3.43 -2.44
C ALA A 51 -4.29 4.95 -2.12
N MET A 52 -3.14 5.43 -1.64
CA MET A 52 -2.88 6.84 -1.38
C MET A 52 -3.09 7.74 -2.60
N LYS A 53 -2.56 7.33 -3.77
CA LYS A 53 -2.76 8.03 -5.05
C LYS A 53 -4.21 8.00 -5.53
N SER A 54 -4.89 6.86 -5.36
CA SER A 54 -6.27 6.70 -5.81
C SER A 54 -7.23 7.51 -4.92
N MET A 55 -6.91 7.64 -3.63
CA MET A 55 -7.68 8.47 -2.70
C MET A 55 -7.60 9.95 -2.98
N LEU A 56 -6.41 10.45 -3.38
CA LEU A 56 -6.19 11.84 -3.76
C LEU A 56 -7.19 12.37 -4.80
N GLN A 57 -7.75 11.49 -5.62
CA GLN A 57 -8.68 11.85 -6.69
C GLN A 57 -10.15 11.79 -6.26
N HIS A 58 -10.50 11.13 -5.16
CA HIS A 58 -11.89 10.72 -4.92
C HIS A 58 -12.42 10.93 -3.49
N LEU A 59 -11.59 10.90 -2.43
CA LEU A 59 -12.11 10.85 -1.06
C LEU A 59 -11.14 11.44 -0.01
N LYS A 60 -11.69 12.09 1.03
CA LYS A 60 -10.96 12.39 2.27
C LYS A 60 -10.90 11.14 3.14
N CYS A 61 -9.81 10.39 3.06
CA CYS A 61 -9.55 9.28 3.96
C CYS A 61 -8.72 9.75 5.16
N HIS A 62 -9.12 9.32 6.37
CA HIS A 62 -8.40 9.67 7.59
C HIS A 62 -7.41 8.59 8.04
N SER A 63 -7.53 7.35 7.54
CA SER A 63 -6.68 6.24 8.00
C SER A 63 -6.62 5.08 7.02
N PHE A 64 -5.43 4.48 6.86
CA PHE A 64 -5.23 3.21 6.17
C PHE A 64 -5.18 2.05 7.15
N ARG A 65 -5.56 0.85 6.69
CA ARG A 65 -5.49 -0.41 7.45
C ARG A 65 -4.76 -1.44 6.61
N THR A 66 -3.85 -2.18 7.23
CA THR A 66 -3.07 -3.31 6.67
C THR A 66 -2.92 -4.35 7.79
N ASP A 67 -2.84 -5.62 7.42
CA ASP A 67 -2.50 -6.73 8.32
C ASP A 67 -0.97 -6.98 8.38
N CYS A 68 -0.20 -6.32 7.52
CA CYS A 68 1.26 -6.42 7.47
C CYS A 68 1.94 -5.59 8.58
N LYS A 69 2.39 -6.28 9.63
CA LYS A 69 3.12 -5.66 10.75
C LYS A 69 4.42 -4.98 10.33
N ASP A 70 5.13 -5.55 9.37
CA ASP A 70 6.39 -5.00 8.87
C ASP A 70 6.17 -3.70 8.11
N LEU A 71 5.08 -3.60 7.34
CA LEU A 71 4.70 -2.34 6.70
C LEU A 71 4.41 -1.25 7.75
N ILE A 72 3.71 -1.59 8.84
CA ILE A 72 3.45 -0.65 9.94
C ILE A 72 4.75 -0.20 10.60
N ALA A 73 5.67 -1.14 10.89
CA ALA A 73 6.97 -0.83 11.48
C ALA A 73 7.79 0.07 10.54
N MET A 74 7.78 -0.21 9.25
CA MET A 74 8.50 0.54 8.23
C MET A 74 8.01 1.99 8.10
N ILE A 75 6.70 2.22 8.19
CA ILE A 75 6.15 3.58 8.16
C ILE A 75 6.48 4.35 9.45
N LYS A 76 6.49 3.69 10.62
CA LYS A 76 6.81 4.32 11.90
C LYS A 76 8.30 4.62 12.07
N GLU A 77 9.15 3.70 11.64
CA GLU A 77 10.61 3.74 11.83
C GLU A 77 11.32 3.66 10.48
N SER A 78 10.95 4.53 9.54
CA SER A 78 11.49 4.49 8.17
C SER A 78 13.02 4.53 8.07
N ASN A 79 13.70 5.10 9.06
CA ASN A 79 15.17 5.18 9.14
C ASN A 79 15.85 3.81 9.35
N VAL A 80 15.15 2.80 9.88
CA VAL A 80 15.73 1.46 10.09
C VAL A 80 15.54 0.51 8.91
N TRP A 81 14.90 0.96 7.83
CA TRP A 81 14.61 0.18 6.62
C TRP A 81 15.29 0.75 5.36
N PRO A 82 16.64 0.77 5.29
CA PRO A 82 17.38 1.42 4.21
C PRO A 82 17.10 0.80 2.82
N SER A 83 16.75 -0.49 2.77
CA SER A 83 16.36 -1.17 1.51
C SER A 83 15.08 -0.62 0.88
N PHE A 84 14.22 0.03 1.68
CA PHE A 84 12.96 0.62 1.22
C PHE A 84 12.99 2.16 1.18
N ALA A 85 14.16 2.78 1.36
CA ALA A 85 14.28 4.23 1.48
C ALA A 85 13.69 4.98 0.27
N THR A 86 13.84 4.42 -0.94
CA THR A 86 13.30 5.02 -2.16
C THR A 86 11.77 4.96 -2.18
N GLU A 87 11.19 3.82 -1.85
CA GLU A 87 9.76 3.57 -1.78
C GLU A 87 9.11 4.46 -0.70
N LEU A 88 9.70 4.51 0.50
CA LEU A 88 9.23 5.34 1.61
C LEU A 88 9.28 6.82 1.28
N LYS A 89 10.35 7.28 0.61
CA LYS A 89 10.42 8.66 0.12
C LYS A 89 9.29 8.96 -0.88
N ARG A 90 9.00 8.04 -1.81
CA ARG A 90 7.91 8.21 -2.79
C ARG A 90 6.55 8.31 -2.10
N ILE A 91 6.31 7.50 -1.07
CA ILE A 91 5.08 7.56 -0.28
C ILE A 91 4.98 8.89 0.49
N GLY A 92 6.05 9.32 1.15
CA GLY A 92 6.08 10.58 1.90
C GLY A 92 5.86 11.84 1.05
N THR A 93 6.11 11.77 -0.26
CA THR A 93 5.81 12.89 -1.18
C THR A 93 4.34 12.99 -1.62
N LEU A 94 3.53 11.95 -1.37
CA LEU A 94 2.10 11.99 -1.64
C LEU A 94 1.44 12.82 -0.53
N GLN A 95 1.14 14.08 -0.81
CA GLN A 95 0.35 14.94 0.08
C GLN A 95 -1.10 14.45 0.05
N ILE A 96 -1.60 13.89 1.15
CA ILE A 96 -3.00 13.43 1.32
C ILE A 96 -3.63 14.17 2.48
#